data_AF-A0A9P6FMN2-F1
#
_entry.id   AF-A0A9P6FMN2-F1
#
_cell.length_a   1.000
_cell.length_b   1.000
_cell.length_c   1.000
_cell.angle_alpha   90.00
_cell.angle_beta   90.00
_cell.angle_gamma   90.00
#
_symmetry.space_group_name_H-M   'P 1'
#
loop_
_entity.id
_entity.type
_entity.pdbx_description
1 polymer ?
#
loop_
_entity_poly.entity_id
_entity_poly.type
_entity_poly.pdbx_seq_one_letter_code
_entity_poly.pdbx_strand_id
1 'polypeptide(L)'
;GLNPAPKLAEKILDLQPGERHYLVGTIYMEMKLKPNILSDITRDHWIPAQPDRPKYTDDDDSVYLEDESGRVKLTGPKIDSDLFVTGVVMAVLGNELPDKYIALASGLGIGSKEFNPLELDMLAEFLTGELGTTEEQRSGSNIVRFVLAGNSIVTPETADDDVKIKKYGYDRSSFVTEPTKILDGFLQDVCSSVSVDIMAGESDPSSATMPQQAIHHALLPKARQFSTFRCVTNPYWSSIDGTTLLGTSGQTVDDIYKYVKSEDRLDMAVQTLKWRHVAPTAPDTLWCYPFKDKDPFIMERTPHIYFIGNQDKFATTLIHVRAGASSTASASLSLKPPPTTAAKQKTIHGAAGKTPAQRGKVRAGDPITPAKKHRFKPGTVALREIRQYQRSTQLLIQKLPFTRVVREIANEYVSSVTGRGSDVGLRWQSSALMALQEATEAYMVHLFEDA
;
A
#
# COMPACT_ATOMS: atom_id res chain seq x y z
N GLY A 1 45.97 11.50 10.91
CA GLY A 1 45.79 12.14 9.60
C GLY A 1 45.10 13.46 9.83
N LEU A 2 45.67 14.55 9.31
CA LEU A 2 45.30 15.93 9.64
C LEU A 2 43.83 16.20 9.27
N ASN A 3 42.95 16.36 10.27
CA ASN A 3 41.77 17.17 10.06
C ASN A 3 42.23 18.64 10.04
N PRO A 4 41.88 19.43 9.01
CA PRO A 4 42.24 20.84 8.96
C PRO A 4 41.77 21.56 10.24
N ALA A 5 42.58 22.50 10.72
CA ALA A 5 42.22 23.29 11.89
C ALA A 5 40.91 24.04 11.59
N PRO A 6 39.93 24.01 12.51
CA PRO A 6 38.66 24.67 12.30
C PRO A 6 38.83 26.18 12.13
N LYS A 7 38.16 26.75 11.13
CA LYS A 7 38.23 28.18 10.78
C LYS A 7 37.12 28.96 11.51
N LEU A 8 37.37 30.21 11.84
CA LEU A 8 36.29 31.11 12.30
C LEU A 8 35.52 31.60 11.07
N ALA A 9 34.21 31.35 11.03
CA ALA A 9 33.32 32.03 10.10
C ALA A 9 32.78 33.28 10.81
N GLU A 10 33.09 34.47 10.28
CA GLU A 10 32.62 35.73 10.87
C GLU A 10 31.10 35.91 10.69
N LYS A 11 30.56 35.38 9.59
CA LYS A 11 29.14 35.36 9.29
C LYS A 11 28.69 33.94 8.96
N ILE A 12 27.43 33.63 9.29
CA ILE A 12 26.77 32.38 8.90
C ILE A 12 26.80 32.19 7.38
N LEU A 13 26.69 33.27 6.61
CA LEU A 13 26.74 33.21 5.14
C LEU A 13 28.11 32.78 4.59
N ASP A 14 29.19 32.91 5.36
CA ASP A 14 30.55 32.60 4.91
C ASP A 14 30.89 31.11 5.05
N LEU A 15 29.94 30.29 5.54
CA LEU A 15 30.12 28.86 5.68
C LEU A 15 30.43 28.19 4.35
N GLN A 16 31.45 27.34 4.36
CA GLN A 16 31.83 26.51 3.22
C GLN A 16 31.50 25.05 3.49
N PRO A 17 30.77 24.37 2.57
CA PRO A 17 30.46 22.95 2.71
C PRO A 17 31.72 22.10 2.84
N GLY A 18 31.72 21.16 3.79
CA GLY A 18 32.81 20.21 4.01
C GLY A 18 34.00 20.75 4.82
N GLU A 19 34.04 22.05 5.14
CA GLU A 19 35.00 22.62 6.09
C GLU A 19 34.42 22.74 7.49
N ARG A 20 35.30 22.67 8.48
CA ARG A 20 34.95 22.75 9.90
C ARG A 20 35.06 24.19 10.37
N HIS A 21 33.96 24.73 10.89
CA HIS A 21 33.86 26.14 11.27
C HIS A 21 33.48 26.31 12.75
N TYR A 22 34.02 27.36 13.36
CA TYR A 22 33.45 27.97 14.56
C TYR A 22 32.54 29.12 14.14
N LEU A 23 31.34 29.15 14.71
CA LEU A 23 30.40 30.25 14.57
C LEU A 23 30.10 30.80 15.96
N VAL A 24 29.94 32.11 16.08
CA VAL A 24 29.45 32.76 17.28
C VAL A 24 28.14 33.44 16.92
N GLY A 25 27.08 33.12 17.64
CA GLY A 25 25.75 33.68 17.38
C GLY A 25 24.85 33.55 18.59
N THR A 26 23.63 34.05 18.42
CA THR A 26 22.58 34.00 19.43
C THR A 26 21.68 32.81 19.14
N ILE A 27 21.45 31.95 20.12
CA ILE A 27 20.51 30.84 19.99
C ILE A 27 19.10 31.36 19.87
N TYR A 28 18.36 30.82 18.91
CA TYR A 28 16.94 30.99 18.76
C TYR A 28 16.26 29.63 18.75
N MET A 29 15.29 29.44 19.63
CA MET A 29 14.47 28.24 19.65
C MET A 29 13.14 28.53 18.97
N GLU A 30 12.90 27.82 17.87
CA GLU A 30 11.59 27.78 17.24
C GLU A 30 10.76 26.72 17.96
N MET A 31 9.81 27.20 18.76
CA MET A 31 9.03 26.36 19.64
C MET A 31 7.57 26.38 19.22
N LYS A 32 6.98 25.21 18.99
CA LYS A 32 5.64 25.08 18.40
C LYS A 32 4.53 25.63 19.30
N LEU A 33 4.72 25.53 20.62
CA LEU A 33 3.73 25.96 21.60
C LEU A 33 3.92 27.42 22.04
N LYS A 34 4.98 28.09 21.56
CA LYS A 34 5.26 29.51 21.88
C LYS A 34 4.14 30.39 21.29
N PRO A 35 3.56 31.32 22.08
CA PRO A 35 2.45 32.15 21.63
C PRO A 35 2.88 33.02 20.43
N ASN A 36 2.05 33.05 19.39
CA ASN A 36 2.29 33.82 18.17
C ASN A 36 1.12 34.77 17.92
N ILE A 37 1.37 36.06 18.10
CA ILE A 37 0.38 37.14 17.98
C ILE A 37 -0.24 37.18 16.57
N LEU A 38 0.54 36.89 15.52
CA LEU A 38 0.00 36.87 14.15
C LEU A 38 -1.00 35.72 13.95
N SER A 39 -0.76 34.58 14.61
CA SER A 39 -1.70 33.45 14.58
C SER A 39 -2.99 33.72 15.35
N ASP A 40 -2.92 34.61 16.35
CA ASP A 40 -4.07 35.06 17.11
C ASP A 40 -4.87 36.13 16.34
N ILE A 41 -4.21 37.02 15.59
CA ILE A 41 -4.85 38.07 14.78
C ILE A 41 -5.55 37.49 13.54
N THR A 42 -4.95 36.48 12.89
CA THR A 42 -5.54 35.83 11.69
C THR A 42 -6.77 34.99 11.98
N ARG A 43 -7.00 34.65 13.26
CA ARG A 43 -8.23 34.03 13.73
C ARG A 43 -9.20 35.15 14.10
N ASP A 44 -10.00 35.58 13.12
CA ASP A 44 -10.99 36.64 13.27
C ASP A 44 -11.79 36.54 14.59
N HIS A 45 -11.69 37.61 15.38
CA HIS A 45 -12.62 38.05 16.42
C HIS A 45 -12.83 37.18 17.69
N TRP A 46 -12.45 37.75 18.84
CA TRP A 46 -12.83 37.36 20.21
C TRP A 46 -12.40 35.97 20.67
N ILE A 47 -11.09 35.76 20.81
CA ILE A 47 -10.55 34.57 21.49
C ILE A 47 -10.35 34.90 22.98
N PRO A 48 -10.81 34.06 23.92
CA PRO A 48 -10.37 34.14 25.31
C PRO A 48 -8.84 34.03 25.38
N ALA A 49 -8.21 34.65 26.38
CA ALA A 49 -6.76 34.54 26.58
C ALA A 49 -6.33 33.07 26.47
N GLN A 50 -5.25 32.80 25.72
CA GLN A 50 -4.73 31.44 25.64
C GLN A 50 -4.45 30.93 27.05
N PRO A 51 -4.81 29.68 27.38
CA PRO A 51 -4.60 29.14 28.71
C PRO A 51 -3.11 29.21 29.06
N ASP A 52 -2.80 29.72 30.25
CA ASP A 52 -1.43 29.82 30.74
C ASP A 52 -0.78 28.42 30.72
N ARG A 53 0.23 28.26 29.87
CA ARG A 53 1.00 27.02 29.78
C ARG A 53 2.20 27.11 30.70
N PRO A 54 2.45 26.10 31.55
CA PRO A 54 3.64 26.11 32.39
C PRO A 54 4.94 25.92 31.59
N LYS A 55 4.85 25.32 30.39
CA LYS A 55 5.97 25.07 29.47
C LYS A 55 5.53 25.26 28.02
N TYR A 56 6.47 25.72 27.20
CA TYR A 56 6.28 25.89 25.76
C TYR A 56 7.05 24.85 24.92
N THR A 57 7.72 23.90 25.57
CA THR A 57 8.57 22.89 24.93
C THR A 57 7.76 21.77 24.29
N ASP A 58 8.17 21.32 23.11
CA ASP A 58 7.64 20.19 22.35
C ASP A 58 8.80 19.31 21.84
N ASP A 59 8.55 18.02 21.58
CA ASP A 59 9.59 17.09 21.09
C ASP A 59 10.07 17.44 19.67
N ASP A 60 9.25 18.19 18.91
CA ASP A 60 9.56 18.67 17.55
C ASP A 60 10.24 20.06 17.51
N ASP A 61 10.61 20.64 18.66
CA ASP A 61 11.21 21.98 18.71
C ASP A 61 12.58 22.03 18.00
N SER A 62 12.87 23.14 17.32
CA SER A 62 14.09 23.30 16.52
C SER A 62 14.99 24.41 17.09
N VAL A 63 16.30 24.13 17.14
CA VAL A 63 17.32 25.07 17.62
C VAL A 63 18.08 25.69 16.44
N TYR A 64 18.13 27.01 16.42
CA TYR A 64 18.84 27.81 15.41
C TYR A 64 19.93 28.64 16.08
N LEU A 65 20.98 28.94 15.32
CA LEU A 65 21.97 29.96 15.64
C LEU A 65 21.74 31.15 14.71
N GLU A 66 21.62 32.35 15.26
CA GLU A 66 21.39 33.59 14.52
C GLU A 66 22.55 34.56 14.66
N ASP A 67 22.88 35.24 13.58
CA ASP A 67 23.78 36.39 13.55
C ASP A 67 23.17 37.53 12.72
N GLU A 68 23.96 38.56 12.42
CA GLU A 68 23.51 39.69 11.59
C GLU A 68 23.27 39.31 10.11
N SER A 69 23.80 38.18 9.65
CA SER A 69 23.74 37.72 8.26
C SER A 69 22.57 36.76 7.99
N GLY A 70 22.13 35.99 8.99
CA GLY A 70 21.07 35.01 8.83
C GLY A 70 20.88 34.09 10.02
N ARG A 71 20.27 32.93 9.75
CA ARG A 71 19.96 31.89 10.75
C ARG A 71 20.34 30.53 10.18
N VAL A 72 20.98 29.68 10.97
CA VAL A 72 21.33 28.30 10.59
C VAL A 72 20.76 27.31 11.62
N LYS A 73 20.15 26.22 11.14
CA LYS A 73 19.62 25.17 12.01
C LYS A 73 20.76 24.33 12.57
N LEU A 74 20.81 24.17 13.89
CA LEU A 74 21.77 23.31 14.54
C LEU A 74 21.23 21.90 14.65
N THR A 75 22.05 20.91 14.33
CA THR A 75 21.72 19.48 14.45
C THR A 75 22.89 18.73 15.06
N GLY A 76 22.61 17.66 15.81
CA GLY A 76 23.63 16.77 16.35
C GLY A 76 23.34 16.30 17.77
N PRO A 77 24.09 15.29 18.27
CA PRO A 77 23.78 14.62 19.53
C PRO A 77 23.89 15.52 20.76
N LYS A 78 24.67 16.61 20.68
CA LYS A 78 24.77 17.61 21.75
C LYS A 78 23.55 18.54 21.84
N ILE A 79 22.83 18.70 20.73
CA ILE A 79 21.62 19.52 20.71
C ILE A 79 20.51 18.85 21.54
N ASP A 80 20.45 17.52 21.50
CA ASP A 80 19.44 16.74 22.25
C ASP A 80 19.80 16.57 23.74
N SER A 81 21.07 16.70 24.11
CA SER A 81 21.55 16.51 25.49
C SER A 81 21.65 17.78 26.32
N ASP A 82 21.95 18.91 25.67
CA ASP A 82 22.27 20.15 26.35
C ASP A 82 21.04 21.06 26.49
N LEU A 83 21.03 21.90 27.53
CA LEU A 83 19.95 22.86 27.76
C LEU A 83 20.15 24.11 26.91
N PHE A 84 19.26 24.36 25.96
CA PHE A 84 19.22 25.58 25.16
C PHE A 84 18.07 26.49 25.58
N VAL A 85 18.29 27.80 25.49
CA VAL A 85 17.26 28.83 25.69
C VAL A 85 17.50 29.94 24.66
N THR A 86 16.41 30.46 24.08
CA THR A 86 16.50 31.60 23.14
C THR A 86 17.19 32.80 23.81
N GLY A 87 18.10 33.46 23.08
CA GLY A 87 18.84 34.64 23.54
C GLY A 87 20.23 34.34 24.11
N VAL A 88 20.59 33.07 24.30
CA VAL A 88 21.94 32.69 24.74
C VAL A 88 22.94 32.89 23.60
N VAL A 89 23.97 33.69 23.85
CA VAL A 89 25.10 33.83 22.92
C VAL A 89 26.10 32.71 23.16
N MET A 90 26.44 31.96 22.12
CA MET A 90 27.40 30.86 22.24
C MET A 90 28.22 30.64 20.98
N ALA A 91 29.36 29.97 21.15
CA ALA A 91 30.19 29.50 20.06
C ALA A 91 29.85 28.03 19.75
N VAL A 92 29.59 27.72 18.49
CA VAL A 92 29.31 26.36 18.02
C VAL A 92 30.41 25.92 17.05
N LEU A 93 30.90 24.69 17.21
CA LEU A 93 31.86 24.06 16.32
C LEU A 93 31.16 22.95 15.53
N GLY A 94 31.14 23.08 14.21
CA GLY A 94 30.49 22.10 13.34
C GLY A 94 30.95 22.21 11.89
N ASN A 95 30.37 21.36 11.05
CA ASN A 95 30.44 21.47 9.60
C ASN A 95 29.05 21.81 9.11
N GLU A 96 28.96 22.58 8.04
CA GLU A 96 27.73 22.65 7.27
C GLU A 96 27.46 21.26 6.68
N LEU A 97 26.30 20.69 7.02
CA LEU A 97 25.86 19.45 6.41
C LEU A 97 25.33 19.79 5.03
N PRO A 98 25.76 19.09 3.96
CA PRO A 98 25.13 19.27 2.66
C PRO A 98 23.65 18.87 2.77
N ASP A 99 22.81 19.54 1.99
CA ASP A 99 21.44 19.10 1.80
C ASP A 99 21.43 17.64 1.37
N LYS A 100 20.54 16.85 1.95
CA LYS A 100 20.39 15.43 1.62
C LYS A 100 19.08 15.23 0.89
N TYR A 101 19.16 14.60 -0.27
CA TYR A 101 18.00 14.32 -1.10
C TYR A 101 17.62 12.84 -1.06
N ILE A 102 16.32 12.59 -1.18
CA ILE A 102 15.76 11.26 -1.41
C ILE A 102 15.10 11.30 -2.77
N ALA A 103 15.57 10.47 -3.70
CA ALA A 103 14.97 10.33 -5.00
C ALA A 103 13.83 9.30 -4.93
N LEU A 104 12.64 9.68 -5.40
CA LEU A 104 11.47 8.80 -5.49
C LEU A 104 11.11 8.63 -6.96
N ALA A 105 11.00 7.38 -7.42
CA ALA A 105 10.44 7.06 -8.73
C ALA A 105 9.42 5.93 -8.60
N SER A 106 8.53 5.80 -9.56
CA SER A 106 7.54 4.73 -9.64
C SER A 106 7.15 4.51 -11.08
N GLY A 107 6.70 3.31 -11.44
CA GLY A 107 6.07 3.10 -12.74
C GLY A 107 7.05 3.14 -13.91
N LEU A 108 8.25 2.55 -13.77
CA LEU A 108 9.21 2.44 -14.88
C LEU A 108 8.62 1.69 -16.08
N GLY A 109 7.65 0.79 -15.84
CA GLY A 109 6.86 0.19 -16.91
C GLY A 109 7.68 -0.63 -17.90
N ILE A 110 8.81 -1.22 -17.48
CA ILE A 110 9.75 -1.91 -18.36
C ILE A 110 9.03 -3.08 -19.03
N GLY A 111 9.04 -3.11 -20.36
CA GLY A 111 8.33 -4.10 -21.18
C GLY A 111 6.98 -3.65 -21.71
N SER A 112 6.50 -2.46 -21.33
CA SER A 112 5.33 -1.82 -21.96
C SER A 112 5.67 -1.28 -23.36
N LYS A 113 4.66 -0.97 -24.17
CA LYS A 113 4.83 -0.34 -25.49
C LYS A 113 5.30 1.12 -25.39
N GLU A 114 5.02 1.76 -24.26
CA GLU A 114 5.36 3.16 -23.98
C GLU A 114 6.75 3.31 -23.35
N PHE A 115 7.38 2.20 -22.95
CA PHE A 115 8.70 2.20 -22.33
C PHE A 115 9.77 2.77 -23.26
N ASN A 116 10.45 3.82 -22.81
CA ASN A 116 11.58 4.43 -23.50
C ASN A 116 12.89 4.09 -22.78
N PRO A 117 13.77 3.24 -23.36
CA PRO A 117 15.05 2.89 -22.76
C PRO A 117 15.95 4.10 -22.49
N LEU A 118 15.88 5.14 -23.33
CA LEU A 118 16.73 6.33 -23.19
C LEU A 118 16.41 7.10 -21.89
N GLU A 119 15.13 7.18 -21.50
CA GLU A 119 14.73 7.85 -20.26
C GLU A 119 15.23 7.09 -19.02
N LEU A 120 15.26 5.76 -19.11
CA LEU A 120 15.80 4.92 -18.05
C LEU A 120 17.31 5.10 -17.90
N ASP A 121 18.05 5.15 -19.01
CA ASP A 121 19.49 5.39 -19.01
C ASP A 121 19.83 6.80 -18.50
N MET A 122 19.09 7.83 -18.95
CA MET A 122 19.24 9.21 -18.45
C MET A 122 18.96 9.31 -16.95
N LEU A 123 17.97 8.58 -16.43
CA LEU A 123 17.71 8.51 -14.99
C LEU A 123 18.87 7.83 -14.25
N ALA A 124 19.44 6.76 -14.80
CA ALA A 124 20.58 6.09 -14.20
C ALA A 124 21.79 7.03 -14.11
N GLU A 125 22.14 7.70 -15.22
CA GLU A 125 23.26 8.65 -15.28
C GLU A 125 23.04 9.87 -14.36
N PHE A 126 21.80 10.32 -14.19
CA PHE A 126 21.47 11.37 -13.23
C PHE A 126 21.68 10.92 -11.78
N LEU A 127 21.22 9.71 -11.43
CA LEU A 127 21.37 9.16 -10.08
C LEU A 127 22.82 8.80 -9.74
N THR A 128 23.62 8.38 -10.73
CA THR A 128 25.05 8.14 -10.53
C THR A 128 25.88 9.43 -10.52
N GLY A 129 25.31 10.56 -10.98
CA GLY A 129 25.97 11.86 -11.04
C GLY A 129 26.88 12.03 -12.25
N GLU A 130 26.67 11.24 -13.31
CA GLU A 130 27.40 11.34 -14.58
C GLU A 130 26.76 12.37 -15.52
N LEU A 131 25.44 12.55 -15.43
CA LEU A 131 24.69 13.46 -16.29
C LEU A 131 24.76 14.93 -15.82
N GLY A 132 24.81 15.85 -16.78
CA GLY A 132 24.58 17.27 -16.55
C GLY A 132 25.82 18.12 -16.30
N THR A 133 25.58 19.35 -15.84
CA THR A 133 26.62 20.32 -15.46
C THR A 133 27.22 20.01 -14.09
N THR A 134 28.36 20.61 -13.75
CA THR A 134 29.01 20.39 -12.44
C THR A 134 28.12 20.75 -11.24
N GLU A 135 27.19 21.70 -11.41
CA GLU A 135 26.22 22.07 -10.36
C GLU A 135 25.12 21.01 -10.19
N GLU A 136 24.63 20.45 -11.30
CA GLU A 136 23.64 19.36 -11.29
C GLU A 136 24.26 18.07 -10.74
N GLN A 137 25.49 17.74 -11.16
CA GLN A 137 26.26 16.62 -10.61
C GLN A 137 26.49 16.76 -9.10
N ARG A 138 26.73 17.98 -8.61
CA ARG A 138 26.85 18.27 -7.17
C ARG A 138 25.52 18.09 -6.43
N SER A 139 24.41 18.39 -7.09
CA SER A 139 23.07 18.17 -6.52
C SER A 139 22.71 16.68 -6.52
N GLY A 140 23.10 15.94 -7.56
CA GLY A 140 22.94 14.48 -7.66
C GLY A 140 23.76 13.73 -6.61
N SER A 141 24.99 14.17 -6.31
CA SER A 141 25.84 13.52 -5.29
C SER A 141 25.30 13.65 -3.86
N ASN A 142 24.38 14.57 -3.63
CA ASN A 142 23.68 14.75 -2.37
C ASN A 142 22.47 13.80 -2.21
N ILE A 143 22.16 12.97 -3.22
CA ILE A 143 21.10 11.95 -3.13
C ILE A 143 21.60 10.78 -2.28
N VAL A 144 20.99 10.61 -1.11
CA VAL A 144 21.39 9.58 -0.12
C VAL A 144 20.68 8.25 -0.36
N ARG A 145 19.46 8.31 -0.89
CA ARG A 145 18.61 7.14 -1.10
C ARG A 145 17.75 7.31 -2.34
N PHE A 146 17.67 6.26 -3.14
CA PHE A 146 16.69 6.10 -4.20
C PHE A 146 15.64 5.07 -3.79
N VAL A 147 14.36 5.41 -3.91
CA VAL A 147 13.24 4.48 -3.65
C VAL A 147 12.42 4.32 -4.92
N LEU A 148 12.32 3.08 -5.39
CA LEU A 148 11.51 2.69 -6.53
C LEU A 148 10.17 2.10 -6.04
N ALA A 149 9.10 2.90 -6.11
CA ALA A 149 7.79 2.61 -5.54
C ALA A 149 6.86 1.83 -6.51
N GLY A 150 7.27 0.61 -6.87
CA GLY A 150 6.46 -0.37 -7.60
C GLY A 150 6.17 -0.05 -9.07
N ASN A 151 5.57 -1.04 -9.73
CA ASN A 151 5.30 -1.10 -11.17
C ASN A 151 6.58 -0.93 -12.00
N SER A 152 7.61 -1.66 -11.60
CA SER A 152 8.92 -1.63 -12.25
C SER A 152 8.88 -2.37 -13.59
N ILE A 153 8.18 -3.51 -13.63
CA ILE A 153 8.01 -4.37 -14.80
C ILE A 153 6.54 -4.44 -15.17
N VAL A 154 6.24 -4.49 -16.46
CA VAL A 154 4.90 -4.79 -16.98
C VAL A 154 4.96 -6.10 -17.75
N THR A 155 3.98 -6.98 -17.53
CA THR A 155 3.82 -8.17 -18.37
C THR A 155 3.50 -7.73 -19.79
N PRO A 156 4.31 -8.11 -20.80
CA PRO A 156 4.11 -7.64 -22.16
C PRO A 156 2.75 -8.12 -22.68
N GLU A 157 1.95 -7.20 -23.20
CA GLU A 157 0.70 -7.52 -23.89
C GLU A 157 1.03 -8.43 -25.09
N THR A 158 0.66 -9.71 -25.01
CA THR A 158 0.61 -10.53 -26.21
C THR A 158 -0.47 -9.94 -27.12
N ALA A 159 -0.10 -9.47 -28.31
CA ALA A 159 -1.09 -9.08 -29.31
C ALA A 159 -2.08 -10.25 -29.49
N ASP A 160 -3.38 -9.95 -29.46
CA ASP A 160 -4.49 -10.92 -29.56
C ASP A 160 -4.37 -11.85 -30.80
N ASP A 161 -3.55 -11.49 -31.78
CA ASP A 161 -3.36 -12.21 -33.04
C ASP A 161 -2.54 -13.51 -32.93
N ASP A 162 -1.84 -13.77 -31.81
CA ASP A 162 -0.95 -14.94 -31.67
C ASP A 162 -1.48 -16.06 -30.77
N VAL A 163 -2.78 -16.05 -30.41
CA VAL A 163 -3.42 -17.16 -29.68
C VAL A 163 -3.68 -18.34 -30.64
N LYS A 164 -2.61 -18.99 -31.09
CA LYS A 164 -2.68 -20.34 -31.63
C LYS A 164 -3.01 -21.27 -30.47
N ILE A 165 -4.24 -21.80 -30.46
CA ILE A 165 -4.68 -22.85 -29.55
C ILE A 165 -3.77 -24.07 -29.76
N LYS A 166 -2.70 -24.19 -28.96
CA LYS A 166 -1.84 -25.37 -28.98
C LYS A 166 -2.47 -26.45 -28.11
N LYS A 167 -2.65 -27.60 -28.75
CA LYS A 167 -3.24 -28.82 -28.23
C LYS A 167 -2.18 -29.58 -27.43
N TYR A 168 -2.42 -29.77 -26.12
CA TYR A 168 -1.75 -30.69 -25.20
C TYR A 168 -0.21 -30.62 -25.09
N GLY A 169 0.27 -30.43 -23.86
CA GLY A 169 1.63 -30.74 -23.44
C GLY A 169 2.52 -29.52 -23.26
N TYR A 170 2.83 -29.22 -22.00
CA TYR A 170 3.79 -28.22 -21.53
C TYR A 170 3.46 -26.77 -21.92
N ASP A 171 2.73 -26.10 -21.03
CA ASP A 171 2.62 -24.64 -21.06
C ASP A 171 4.02 -24.09 -20.75
N ARG A 172 4.79 -23.69 -21.77
CA ARG A 172 5.96 -22.82 -21.54
C ARG A 172 5.38 -21.58 -20.89
N SER A 173 5.72 -21.33 -19.63
CA SER A 173 5.36 -20.11 -18.91
C SER A 173 5.52 -18.92 -19.87
N SER A 174 4.47 -18.14 -20.06
CA SER A 174 4.44 -16.88 -20.81
C SER A 174 5.36 -15.79 -20.20
N PHE A 175 6.28 -16.19 -19.32
CA PHE A 175 7.23 -15.34 -18.65
C PHE A 175 8.35 -14.94 -19.60
N VAL A 176 8.29 -13.69 -20.04
CA VAL A 176 9.37 -13.06 -20.81
C VAL A 176 10.42 -12.56 -19.82
N THR A 177 11.65 -13.06 -19.94
CA THR A 177 12.74 -12.71 -19.01
C THR A 177 13.40 -11.36 -19.29
N GLU A 178 13.16 -10.77 -20.47
CA GLU A 178 13.86 -9.56 -20.92
C GLU A 178 13.61 -8.34 -20.02
N PRO A 179 12.37 -7.99 -19.64
CA PRO A 179 12.13 -6.85 -18.75
C PRO A 179 12.84 -6.94 -17.40
N THR A 180 12.89 -8.15 -16.82
CA THR A 180 13.59 -8.39 -15.56
C THR A 180 15.10 -8.22 -15.69
N LYS A 181 15.70 -8.61 -16.83
CA LYS A 181 17.14 -8.40 -17.09
C LYS A 181 17.48 -6.92 -17.26
N ILE A 182 16.63 -6.15 -17.92
CA ILE A 182 16.79 -4.70 -18.09
C ILE A 182 16.72 -4.02 -16.72
N LEU A 183 15.72 -4.35 -15.91
CA LEU A 183 15.60 -3.84 -14.55
C LEU A 183 16.84 -4.18 -13.69
N ASP A 184 17.31 -5.42 -13.73
CA ASP A 184 18.49 -5.85 -12.97
C ASP A 184 19.78 -5.16 -13.44
N GLY A 185 19.89 -4.82 -14.73
CA GLY A 185 20.98 -3.99 -15.27
C GLY A 185 20.93 -2.56 -14.73
N PHE A 186 19.80 -1.88 -14.89
CA PHE A 186 19.58 -0.53 -14.36
C PHE A 186 19.86 -0.44 -12.85
N LEU A 187 19.33 -1.39 -12.08
CA LEU A 187 19.56 -1.43 -10.64
C LEU A 187 21.03 -1.69 -10.31
N GLN A 188 21.74 -2.54 -11.05
CA GLN A 188 23.18 -2.75 -10.87
C GLN A 188 23.96 -1.44 -11.04
N ASP A 189 23.64 -0.66 -12.07
CA ASP A 189 24.35 0.58 -12.36
C ASP A 189 24.10 1.63 -11.26
N VAL A 190 22.84 1.82 -10.84
CA VAL A 190 22.49 2.77 -9.77
C VAL A 190 23.03 2.32 -8.41
N CYS A 191 22.98 1.02 -8.08
CA CYS A 191 23.45 0.50 -6.79
C CYS A 191 24.96 0.66 -6.57
N SER A 192 25.72 0.91 -7.64
CA SER A 192 27.16 1.19 -7.55
C SER A 192 27.47 2.53 -6.88
N SER A 193 26.54 3.50 -6.94
CA SER A 193 26.71 4.86 -6.42
C SER A 193 25.74 5.19 -5.28
N VAL A 194 24.46 4.80 -5.41
CA VAL A 194 23.39 5.20 -4.49
C VAL A 194 22.77 3.97 -3.81
N SER A 195 22.29 4.14 -2.57
CA SER A 195 21.48 3.10 -1.90
C SER A 195 20.09 3.02 -2.52
N VAL A 196 19.63 1.82 -2.87
CA VAL A 196 18.37 1.61 -3.58
C VAL A 196 17.44 0.69 -2.80
N ASP A 197 16.20 1.16 -2.58
CA ASP A 197 15.12 0.35 -2.04
C ASP A 197 14.04 0.16 -3.12
N ILE A 198 13.74 -1.08 -3.48
CA ILE A 198 12.68 -1.40 -4.45
C ILE A 198 11.45 -1.97 -3.74
N MET A 199 10.29 -1.37 -4.00
CA MET A 199 8.98 -1.84 -3.55
C MET A 199 8.29 -2.61 -4.67
N ALA A 200 7.50 -3.63 -4.31
CA ALA A 200 6.63 -4.32 -5.27
C ALA A 200 5.39 -3.48 -5.60
N GLY A 201 5.00 -3.44 -6.87
CA GLY A 201 3.73 -2.91 -7.35
C GLY A 201 2.73 -3.99 -7.76
N GLU A 202 1.68 -3.60 -8.48
CA GLU A 202 0.64 -4.51 -8.98
C GLU A 202 1.14 -5.36 -10.15
N SER A 203 1.96 -4.77 -11.03
CA SER A 203 2.49 -5.44 -12.22
C SER A 203 3.79 -6.22 -11.97
N ASP A 204 4.39 -6.05 -10.78
CA ASP A 204 5.65 -6.69 -10.42
C ASP A 204 5.43 -8.15 -9.99
N PRO A 205 6.47 -9.01 -10.10
CA PRO A 205 6.41 -10.41 -9.70
C PRO A 205 6.41 -10.58 -8.17
N SER A 206 5.31 -10.20 -7.52
CA SER A 206 5.02 -10.35 -6.10
C SER A 206 3.57 -10.79 -5.86
N SER A 207 3.19 -10.97 -4.60
CA SER A 207 1.81 -11.28 -4.20
C SER A 207 0.86 -10.14 -4.59
N ALA A 208 -0.29 -10.49 -5.18
CA ALA A 208 -1.34 -9.52 -5.51
C ALA A 208 -2.06 -8.96 -4.27
N THR A 209 -2.05 -9.70 -3.15
CA THR A 209 -2.69 -9.28 -1.89
C THR A 209 -1.83 -8.30 -1.11
N MET A 210 -2.46 -7.31 -0.49
CA MET A 210 -1.80 -6.41 0.45
C MET A 210 -1.70 -7.04 1.86
N PRO A 211 -0.67 -6.72 2.66
CA PRO A 211 0.62 -6.13 2.26
C PRO A 211 1.37 -7.05 1.30
N GLN A 212 1.92 -6.48 0.22
CA GLN A 212 2.71 -7.23 -0.74
C GLN A 212 4.10 -7.54 -0.18
N GLN A 213 4.56 -8.77 -0.38
CA GLN A 213 5.91 -9.18 -0.01
C GLN A 213 6.96 -8.55 -0.94
N ALA A 214 8.20 -8.51 -0.47
CA ALA A 214 9.32 -8.01 -1.25
C ALA A 214 9.57 -8.87 -2.50
N ILE A 215 10.07 -8.25 -3.57
CA ILE A 215 10.47 -8.96 -4.79
C ILE A 215 11.59 -9.94 -4.44
N HIS A 216 11.45 -11.20 -4.89
CA HIS A 216 12.41 -12.24 -4.57
C HIS A 216 13.78 -11.98 -5.22
N HIS A 217 14.86 -12.00 -4.43
CA HIS A 217 16.22 -11.68 -4.88
C HIS A 217 16.76 -12.55 -6.03
N ALA A 218 16.20 -13.73 -6.26
CA ALA A 218 16.61 -14.57 -7.40
C ALA A 218 16.26 -13.94 -8.76
N LEU A 219 15.31 -13.00 -8.80
CA LEU A 219 14.96 -12.27 -10.02
C LEU A 219 15.98 -11.19 -10.36
N LEU A 220 16.81 -10.77 -9.39
CA LEU A 220 17.75 -9.65 -9.51
C LEU A 220 19.19 -10.09 -9.14
N PRO A 221 19.79 -11.02 -9.90
CA PRO A 221 21.09 -11.60 -9.56
C PRO A 221 22.28 -10.61 -9.63
N LYS A 222 22.18 -9.53 -10.41
CA LYS A 222 23.23 -8.50 -10.49
C LYS A 222 23.11 -7.50 -9.34
N ALA A 223 21.93 -6.92 -9.15
CA ALA A 223 21.69 -5.91 -8.12
C ALA A 223 21.90 -6.46 -6.70
N ARG A 224 21.52 -7.73 -6.44
CA ARG A 224 21.68 -8.35 -5.10
C ARG A 224 23.13 -8.46 -4.61
N GLN A 225 24.11 -8.28 -5.49
CA GLN A 225 25.53 -8.36 -5.11
C GLN A 225 25.97 -7.14 -4.30
N PHE A 226 25.23 -6.03 -4.43
CA PHE A 226 25.51 -4.79 -3.72
C PHE A 226 24.82 -4.77 -2.36
N SER A 227 25.56 -4.38 -1.31
CA SER A 227 25.01 -4.20 0.05
C SER A 227 24.07 -2.98 0.16
N THR A 228 24.14 -2.08 -0.82
CA THR A 228 23.33 -0.87 -0.98
C THR A 228 21.92 -1.16 -1.52
N PHE A 229 21.68 -2.37 -2.05
CA PHE A 229 20.40 -2.77 -2.65
C PHE A 229 19.50 -3.49 -1.65
N ARG A 230 18.21 -3.14 -1.61
CA ARG A 230 17.20 -3.76 -0.74
C ARG A 230 15.88 -3.95 -1.47
N CYS A 231 15.32 -5.17 -1.39
CA CYS A 231 13.92 -5.41 -1.75
C CYS A 231 13.07 -5.21 -0.49
N VAL A 232 12.04 -4.37 -0.56
CA VAL A 232 11.18 -4.02 0.58
C VAL A 232 9.71 -4.36 0.30
N THR A 233 8.89 -4.38 1.35
CA THR A 233 7.45 -4.67 1.27
C THR A 233 6.65 -3.45 0.80
N ASN A 234 5.39 -3.68 0.42
CA ASN A 234 4.40 -2.63 0.19
C ASN A 234 3.20 -2.86 1.12
N PRO A 235 2.86 -1.95 2.05
CA PRO A 235 3.46 -0.64 2.31
C PRO A 235 4.90 -0.68 2.86
N TYR A 236 5.65 0.41 2.66
CA TYR A 236 7.04 0.55 3.09
C TYR A 236 7.19 1.59 4.20
N TRP A 237 7.79 1.18 5.32
CA TRP A 237 8.23 2.08 6.39
C TRP A 237 9.75 2.15 6.44
N SER A 238 10.30 3.36 6.52
CA SER A 238 11.75 3.58 6.63
C SER A 238 12.09 4.77 7.52
N SER A 239 13.34 4.82 7.97
CA SER A 239 13.89 5.96 8.69
C SER A 239 15.27 6.27 8.12
N ILE A 240 15.44 7.47 7.59
CA ILE A 240 16.68 7.96 6.96
C ILE A 240 17.08 9.21 7.71
N ASP A 241 18.23 9.16 8.42
CA ASP A 241 18.77 10.27 9.20
C ASP A 241 17.74 10.94 10.14
N GLY A 242 16.95 10.12 10.85
CA GLY A 242 15.90 10.58 11.77
C GLY A 242 14.58 11.00 11.09
N THR A 243 14.55 11.14 9.77
CA THR A 243 13.33 11.41 9.00
C THR A 243 12.62 10.09 8.69
N THR A 244 11.37 9.96 9.13
CA THR A 244 10.58 8.74 8.89
C THR A 244 9.74 8.84 7.63
N LEU A 245 9.83 7.83 6.77
CA LEU A 245 9.07 7.72 5.53
C LEU A 245 8.05 6.59 5.64
N LEU A 246 6.88 6.84 5.05
CA LEU A 246 5.87 5.83 4.74
C LEU A 246 5.50 5.97 3.28
N GLY A 247 5.40 4.87 2.55
CA GLY A 247 4.81 4.93 1.23
C GLY A 247 4.18 3.65 0.74
N THR A 248 3.45 3.79 -0.36
CA THR A 248 2.76 2.68 -1.05
C THR A 248 2.99 2.77 -2.55
N SER A 249 2.79 1.67 -3.26
CA SER A 249 2.93 1.61 -4.72
C SER A 249 1.70 2.09 -5.49
N GLY A 250 0.77 2.84 -4.87
CA GLY A 250 -0.36 3.47 -5.56
C GLY A 250 -1.72 2.81 -5.38
N GLN A 251 -1.75 1.48 -5.27
CA GLN A 251 -3.00 0.70 -5.36
C GLN A 251 -4.05 1.09 -4.31
N THR A 252 -3.59 1.58 -3.15
CA THR A 252 -4.48 2.00 -2.06
C THR A 252 -5.31 3.23 -2.42
N VAL A 253 -4.71 4.24 -3.05
CA VAL A 253 -5.43 5.43 -3.51
C VAL A 253 -6.19 5.16 -4.81
N ASP A 254 -5.63 4.34 -5.70
CA ASP A 254 -6.32 3.92 -6.93
C ASP A 254 -7.62 3.19 -6.61
N ASP A 255 -7.65 2.41 -5.53
CA ASP A 255 -8.86 1.73 -5.09
C ASP A 255 -9.87 2.70 -4.46
N ILE A 256 -9.44 3.64 -3.61
CA ILE A 256 -10.31 4.70 -3.04
C ILE A 256 -10.92 5.54 -4.16
N TYR A 257 -10.14 5.87 -5.19
CA TYR A 257 -10.57 6.68 -6.34
C TYR A 257 -11.80 6.08 -7.04
N LYS A 258 -11.94 4.75 -7.08
CA LYS A 258 -13.11 4.08 -7.69
C LYS A 258 -14.43 4.36 -6.94
N TYR A 259 -14.36 4.77 -5.67
CA TYR A 259 -15.54 4.99 -4.81
C TYR A 259 -15.85 6.46 -4.54
N VAL A 260 -14.91 7.35 -4.83
CA VAL A 260 -15.01 8.78 -4.53
C VAL A 260 -15.31 9.55 -5.81
N LYS A 261 -16.23 10.53 -5.74
CA LYS A 261 -16.58 11.37 -6.89
C LYS A 261 -15.54 12.45 -7.21
N SER A 262 -14.70 12.79 -6.23
CA SER A 262 -13.61 13.75 -6.40
C SER A 262 -12.54 13.15 -7.32
N GLU A 263 -11.95 13.97 -8.18
CA GLU A 263 -10.81 13.57 -9.01
C GLU A 263 -9.46 13.84 -8.32
N ASP A 264 -9.48 14.54 -7.17
CA ASP A 264 -8.27 14.95 -6.45
C ASP A 264 -7.68 13.79 -5.63
N ARG A 265 -6.70 13.11 -6.24
CA ARG A 265 -5.96 12.01 -5.60
C ARG A 265 -5.07 12.49 -4.45
N LEU A 266 -4.62 13.75 -4.46
CA LEU A 266 -3.81 14.30 -3.38
C LEU A 266 -4.67 14.51 -2.14
N ASP A 267 -5.90 14.99 -2.28
CA ASP A 267 -6.83 15.04 -1.14
C ASP A 267 -7.14 13.63 -0.62
N MET A 268 -7.36 12.63 -1.49
CA MET A 268 -7.54 11.24 -1.03
C MET A 268 -6.36 10.74 -0.19
N ALA A 269 -5.13 11.02 -0.61
CA ALA A 269 -3.91 10.73 0.15
C ALA A 269 -3.86 11.47 1.50
N VAL A 270 -4.28 12.73 1.53
CA VAL A 270 -4.40 13.51 2.78
C VAL A 270 -5.43 12.88 3.70
N GLN A 271 -6.55 12.37 3.17
CA GLN A 271 -7.58 11.71 3.96
C GLN A 271 -7.09 10.38 4.56
N THR A 272 -6.33 9.56 3.82
CA THR A 272 -5.77 8.31 4.39
C THR A 272 -4.83 8.59 5.56
N LEU A 273 -4.04 9.68 5.47
CA LEU A 273 -3.21 10.15 6.58
C LEU A 273 -4.06 10.63 7.78
N LYS A 274 -5.14 11.39 7.54
CA LYS A 274 -6.06 11.85 8.59
C LYS A 274 -6.80 10.70 9.28
N TRP A 275 -7.21 9.68 8.53
CA TRP A 275 -7.82 8.47 9.07
C TRP A 275 -6.81 7.57 9.79
N ARG A 276 -5.51 7.85 9.64
CA ARG A 276 -4.41 7.01 10.12
C ARG A 276 -4.53 5.56 9.61
N HIS A 277 -4.98 5.43 8.37
CA HIS A 277 -5.23 4.13 7.74
C HIS A 277 -4.80 4.16 6.27
N VAL A 278 -3.78 3.36 5.94
CA VAL A 278 -3.16 3.35 4.61
C VAL A 278 -4.11 2.79 3.55
N ALA A 279 -4.86 1.74 3.87
CA ALA A 279 -5.71 1.03 2.92
C ALA A 279 -7.13 0.77 3.48
N PRO A 280 -7.97 1.81 3.66
CA PRO A 280 -9.27 1.68 4.31
C PRO A 280 -10.28 0.82 3.54
N THR A 281 -10.03 0.57 2.26
CA THR A 281 -10.88 -0.24 1.40
C THR A 281 -10.55 -1.75 1.46
N ALA A 282 -9.48 -2.12 2.16
CA ALA A 282 -9.16 -3.52 2.45
C ALA A 282 -10.00 -4.03 3.64
N PRO A 283 -10.50 -5.28 3.64
CA PRO A 283 -10.37 -6.32 2.60
C PRO A 283 -11.45 -6.30 1.50
N ASP A 284 -12.44 -5.39 1.57
CA ASP A 284 -13.68 -5.50 0.78
C ASP A 284 -13.43 -5.39 -0.73
N THR A 285 -12.61 -4.42 -1.14
CA THR A 285 -12.39 -4.10 -2.56
C THR A 285 -10.92 -4.19 -2.94
N LEU A 286 -10.04 -3.81 -2.02
CA LEU A 286 -8.61 -4.10 -2.11
C LEU A 286 -8.31 -5.42 -1.39
N TRP A 287 -7.89 -6.41 -2.16
CA TRP A 287 -7.55 -7.73 -1.62
C TRP A 287 -6.40 -7.62 -0.61
N CYS A 288 -6.64 -8.09 0.61
CA CYS A 288 -5.60 -8.19 1.62
C CYS A 288 -5.57 -9.57 2.27
N TYR A 289 -4.43 -9.88 2.87
CA TYR A 289 -4.31 -11.06 3.72
C TYR A 289 -5.20 -10.89 4.96
N PRO A 290 -5.98 -11.91 5.37
CA PRO A 290 -6.86 -11.82 6.53
C PRO A 290 -6.07 -11.93 7.84
N PHE A 291 -5.61 -10.79 8.36
CA PHE A 291 -4.97 -10.73 9.68
C PHE A 291 -6.02 -10.90 10.79
N LYS A 292 -5.72 -11.72 11.80
CA LYS A 292 -6.64 -12.02 12.90
C LYS A 292 -6.50 -11.05 14.08
N ASP A 293 -5.27 -10.68 14.40
CA ASP A 293 -4.95 -10.02 15.67
C ASP A 293 -4.68 -8.52 15.52
N LYS A 294 -4.08 -8.10 14.39
CA LYS A 294 -3.66 -6.72 14.16
C LYS A 294 -3.79 -6.37 12.68
N ASP A 295 -4.37 -5.21 12.42
CA ASP A 295 -4.41 -4.64 11.08
C ASP A 295 -3.07 -3.93 10.76
N PRO A 296 -2.32 -4.36 9.72
CA PRO A 296 -1.06 -3.74 9.34
C PRO A 296 -1.21 -2.38 8.66
N PHE A 297 -2.42 -1.98 8.26
CA PHE A 297 -2.66 -0.73 7.53
C PHE A 297 -2.90 0.47 8.45
N ILE A 298 -3.06 0.24 9.76
CA ILE A 298 -3.21 1.31 10.74
C ILE A 298 -1.85 1.98 10.99
N MET A 299 -1.80 3.31 10.88
CA MET A 299 -0.61 4.12 11.11
C MET A 299 -0.41 4.42 12.60
N GLU A 300 0.47 3.69 13.27
CA GLU A 300 0.75 3.88 14.71
C GLU A 300 1.44 5.20 15.04
N ARG A 301 2.30 5.67 14.13
CA ARG A 301 3.01 6.95 14.20
C ARG A 301 2.76 7.78 12.96
N THR A 302 2.92 9.09 13.06
CA THR A 302 2.79 9.99 11.91
C THR A 302 4.13 10.02 11.16
N PRO A 303 4.16 9.67 9.86
CA PRO A 303 5.38 9.80 9.08
C PRO A 303 5.67 11.28 8.80
N HIS A 304 6.95 11.64 8.66
CA HIS A 304 7.38 12.96 8.20
C HIS A 304 7.11 13.12 6.69
N ILE A 305 7.35 12.05 5.93
CA ILE A 305 7.10 12.00 4.48
C ILE A 305 6.15 10.83 4.21
N TYR A 306 5.01 11.13 3.59
CA TYR A 306 4.07 10.13 3.09
C TYR A 306 3.99 10.23 1.56
N PHE A 307 4.37 9.16 0.86
CA PHE A 307 4.39 9.13 -0.61
C PHE A 307 3.53 7.98 -1.18
N ILE A 308 2.98 8.19 -2.36
CA ILE A 308 2.15 7.23 -3.08
C ILE A 308 2.67 7.16 -4.51
N GLY A 309 3.13 5.98 -4.92
CA GLY A 309 3.62 5.72 -6.27
C GLY A 309 2.51 5.61 -7.30
N ASN A 310 2.90 5.54 -8.57
CA ASN A 310 2.05 5.19 -9.72
C ASN A 310 0.80 6.06 -9.86
N GLN A 311 0.90 7.35 -9.56
CA GLN A 311 -0.17 8.32 -9.77
C GLN A 311 -0.01 9.03 -11.12
N ASP A 312 -1.13 9.39 -11.75
CA ASP A 312 -1.16 9.95 -13.12
C ASP A 312 -0.39 11.29 -13.26
N LYS A 313 -0.24 12.04 -12.16
CA LYS A 313 0.42 13.35 -12.12
C LYS A 313 1.18 13.54 -10.81
N PHE A 314 2.28 14.28 -10.89
CA PHE A 314 3.01 14.74 -9.71
C PHE A 314 2.24 15.85 -8.98
N ALA A 315 2.10 15.71 -7.66
CA ALA A 315 1.54 16.73 -6.79
C ALA A 315 2.07 16.57 -5.36
N THR A 316 2.21 17.68 -4.62
CA THR A 316 2.70 17.68 -3.24
C THR A 316 1.93 18.68 -2.39
N THR A 317 1.85 18.41 -1.08
CA THR A 317 1.26 19.33 -0.10
C THR A 317 1.88 19.11 1.28
N LEU A 318 2.02 20.20 2.04
CA LEU A 318 2.49 20.14 3.44
C LEU A 318 1.28 20.15 4.37
N ILE A 319 1.19 19.15 5.24
CA ILE A 319 0.07 18.98 6.17
C ILE A 319 0.55 19.23 7.59
N HIS A 320 0.02 20.26 8.24
CA HIS A 320 0.22 20.46 9.67
C HIS A 320 -0.85 19.71 10.44
N VAL A 321 -0.50 18.52 10.93
CA VAL A 321 -1.36 17.80 11.89
C VAL A 321 -1.30 18.56 13.21
N ARG A 322 -2.42 19.14 13.65
CA ARG A 322 -2.50 19.71 15.00
C ARG A 322 -2.22 18.59 15.98
N ALA A 323 -1.14 18.73 16.77
CA ALA A 323 -0.86 17.90 17.93
C ALA A 323 -1.97 18.18 18.97
N GLY A 324 -3.09 17.50 18.81
CA GLY A 324 -4.30 17.66 19.61
C GLY A 324 -4.87 16.27 19.83
N ALA A 325 -4.73 15.80 21.08
CA ALA A 325 -5.11 14.49 21.59
C ALA A 325 -4.12 13.35 21.28
N SER A 326 -3.06 13.31 22.09
CA SER A 326 -2.80 12.09 22.86
C SER A 326 -4.14 11.60 23.42
N SER A 327 -4.77 10.69 22.69
CA SER A 327 -5.90 9.93 23.17
C SER A 327 -5.38 8.52 23.37
N THR A 328 -4.95 8.26 24.60
CA THR A 328 -5.26 7.00 25.26
C THR A 328 -6.79 6.84 25.30
N ALA A 329 -7.40 6.62 24.15
CA ALA A 329 -8.81 6.27 24.03
C ALA A 329 -8.88 4.78 23.72
N SER A 330 -8.86 4.00 24.79
CA SER A 330 -9.51 2.70 24.86
C SER A 330 -11.01 2.91 24.63
N ALA A 331 -11.42 3.20 23.40
CA ALA A 331 -12.81 3.35 23.03
C ALA A 331 -13.36 1.96 22.70
N SER A 332 -13.85 1.29 23.73
CA SER A 332 -14.80 0.19 23.60
C SER A 332 -16.08 0.72 22.93
N LEU A 333 -16.15 0.61 21.61
CA LEU A 333 -17.35 0.93 20.85
C LEU A 333 -18.34 -0.23 20.96
N SER A 334 -19.21 -0.13 21.96
CA SER A 334 -20.44 -0.91 22.06
C SER A 334 -21.37 -0.56 20.88
N LEU A 335 -21.45 -1.44 19.90
CA LEU A 335 -22.41 -1.33 18.79
C LEU A 335 -23.83 -1.65 19.30
N LYS A 336 -24.70 -0.64 19.39
CA LYS A 336 -26.15 -0.85 19.36
C LYS A 336 -26.58 -1.05 17.90
N PRO A 337 -27.42 -2.07 17.59
CA PRO A 337 -27.86 -2.30 16.23
C PRO A 337 -28.89 -1.24 15.78
N PRO A 338 -28.83 -0.76 14.53
CA PRO A 338 -29.86 0.11 13.95
C PRO A 338 -31.09 -0.71 13.50
N PRO A 339 -32.26 -0.05 13.34
CA PRO A 339 -33.54 -0.73 13.12
C PRO A 339 -33.67 -1.29 11.69
N THR A 340 -34.39 -2.40 11.60
CA THR A 340 -34.74 -3.11 10.37
C THR A 340 -35.81 -2.35 9.57
N THR A 341 -35.51 -2.02 8.32
CA THR A 341 -36.55 -1.71 7.31
C THR A 341 -36.29 -2.51 6.03
N ALA A 342 -37.28 -3.30 5.65
CA ALA A 342 -37.28 -4.21 4.52
C ALA A 342 -37.25 -3.48 3.16
N ALA A 343 -36.37 -3.90 2.25
CA ALA A 343 -36.34 -3.44 0.87
C ALA A 343 -36.90 -4.52 -0.08
N LYS A 344 -37.95 -4.15 -0.81
CA LYS A 344 -38.57 -4.92 -1.91
C LYS A 344 -37.69 -4.81 -3.16
N GLN A 345 -37.37 -5.95 -3.78
CA GLN A 345 -36.77 -6.01 -5.12
C GLN A 345 -37.80 -5.62 -6.19
N LYS A 346 -37.45 -4.64 -7.04
CA LYS A 346 -38.11 -4.36 -8.32
C LYS A 346 -37.18 -4.79 -9.46
N THR A 347 -37.72 -5.60 -10.35
CA THR A 347 -37.14 -6.04 -11.61
C THR A 347 -37.12 -4.89 -12.63
N ILE A 348 -35.98 -4.70 -13.30
CA ILE A 348 -35.85 -3.82 -14.47
C ILE A 348 -35.80 -4.68 -15.73
N HIS A 349 -36.69 -4.36 -16.66
CA HIS A 349 -36.74 -4.90 -18.02
C HIS A 349 -35.63 -4.28 -18.87
N GLY A 350 -34.90 -5.12 -19.62
CA GLY A 350 -34.03 -4.70 -20.71
C GLY A 350 -34.37 -5.49 -21.97
N ALA A 351 -34.83 -4.79 -23.01
CA ALA A 351 -35.02 -5.32 -24.35
C ALA A 351 -34.42 -4.34 -25.39
N ALA A 352 -33.82 -4.93 -26.44
CA ALA A 352 -33.27 -4.37 -27.69
C ALA A 352 -31.73 -4.40 -27.75
N GLY A 353 -31.07 -5.02 -28.72
CA GLY A 353 -31.49 -5.85 -29.84
C GLY A 353 -30.25 -6.45 -30.51
N LYS A 354 -30.40 -7.62 -31.13
CA LYS A 354 -29.57 -8.13 -32.24
C LYS A 354 -30.29 -9.35 -32.82
N THR A 355 -30.58 -9.28 -34.11
CA THR A 355 -31.32 -10.25 -34.93
C THR A 355 -30.59 -11.59 -35.06
N PRO A 356 -31.29 -12.74 -34.97
CA PRO A 356 -30.80 -13.99 -35.53
C PRO A 356 -31.40 -14.24 -36.91
N ALA A 357 -30.55 -14.77 -37.78
CA ALA A 357 -30.80 -15.13 -39.16
C ALA A 357 -31.95 -16.13 -39.36
N GLN A 358 -32.53 -16.05 -40.55
CA GLN A 358 -33.63 -16.85 -41.10
C GLN A 358 -33.56 -18.35 -40.73
N ARG A 359 -34.64 -18.88 -40.16
CA ARG A 359 -34.99 -20.31 -40.24
C ARG A 359 -36.34 -20.45 -40.93
N GLY A 360 -36.38 -21.40 -41.85
CA GLY A 360 -37.43 -21.60 -42.84
C GLY A 360 -38.83 -21.85 -42.28
N LYS A 361 -39.80 -21.55 -43.13
CA LYS A 361 -41.25 -21.62 -42.96
C LYS A 361 -41.71 -22.97 -42.38
N VAL A 362 -42.30 -22.94 -41.20
CA VAL A 362 -43.23 -23.98 -40.71
C VAL A 362 -44.59 -23.30 -40.59
N ARG A 363 -45.64 -23.87 -41.18
CA ARG A 363 -47.00 -23.32 -41.12
C ARG A 363 -47.80 -24.02 -40.03
N ALA A 364 -48.82 -23.34 -39.50
CA ALA A 364 -49.74 -23.93 -38.54
C ALA A 364 -50.48 -25.12 -39.19
N GLY A 365 -50.24 -26.33 -38.69
CA GLY A 365 -50.79 -27.59 -39.22
C GLY A 365 -49.74 -28.64 -39.58
N ASP A 366 -48.46 -28.28 -39.67
CA ASP A 366 -47.38 -29.24 -39.91
C ASP A 366 -47.11 -30.09 -38.65
N PRO A 367 -46.89 -31.42 -38.76
CA PRO A 367 -46.54 -32.25 -37.60
C PRO A 367 -45.20 -31.80 -37.02
N ILE A 368 -45.20 -31.47 -35.73
CA ILE A 368 -44.00 -31.10 -34.98
C ILE A 368 -43.05 -32.30 -34.99
N THR A 369 -41.98 -32.22 -35.79
CA THR A 369 -40.90 -33.21 -35.71
C THR A 369 -40.22 -33.07 -34.34
N PRO A 370 -40.09 -34.15 -33.54
CA PRO A 370 -39.41 -34.05 -32.26
C PRO A 370 -37.96 -33.67 -32.49
N ALA A 371 -37.56 -32.48 -32.03
CA ALA A 371 -36.18 -32.02 -32.11
C ALA A 371 -35.28 -33.07 -31.42
N LYS A 372 -34.29 -33.59 -32.15
CA LYS A 372 -33.31 -34.54 -31.60
C LYS A 372 -32.62 -33.88 -30.40
N LYS A 373 -32.77 -34.47 -29.21
CA LYS A 373 -32.05 -34.03 -28.00
C LYS A 373 -30.54 -34.06 -28.29
N HIS A 374 -29.89 -32.92 -28.19
CA HIS A 374 -28.45 -32.81 -28.38
C HIS A 374 -27.74 -33.60 -27.29
N ARG A 375 -27.15 -34.74 -27.65
CA ARG A 375 -26.34 -35.54 -26.74
C ARG A 375 -24.92 -34.98 -26.73
N PHE A 376 -24.50 -34.45 -25.58
CA PHE A 376 -23.13 -34.02 -25.39
C PHE A 376 -22.17 -35.21 -25.54
N LYS A 377 -20.96 -34.94 -26.03
CA LYS A 377 -19.89 -35.94 -26.05
C LYS A 377 -19.61 -36.40 -24.60
N PRO A 378 -19.26 -37.67 -24.38
CA PRO A 378 -18.86 -38.16 -23.06
C PRO A 378 -17.80 -37.23 -22.45
N GLY A 379 -17.99 -36.83 -21.19
CA GLY A 379 -17.08 -35.93 -20.47
C GLY A 379 -17.31 -34.42 -20.66
N THR A 380 -18.05 -33.97 -21.68
CA THR A 380 -18.30 -32.52 -21.88
C THR A 380 -19.17 -31.91 -20.77
N VAL A 381 -20.17 -32.67 -20.28
CA VAL A 381 -21.04 -32.22 -19.18
C VAL A 381 -20.25 -32.21 -17.86
N ALA A 382 -19.47 -33.26 -17.60
CA ALA A 382 -18.63 -33.36 -16.42
C ALA A 382 -17.59 -32.21 -16.34
N LEU A 383 -16.91 -31.89 -17.46
CA LEU A 383 -15.97 -30.76 -17.49
C LEU A 383 -16.66 -29.40 -17.26
N ARG A 384 -17.90 -29.26 -17.71
CA ARG A 384 -18.69 -28.04 -17.47
C ARG A 384 -19.08 -27.91 -16.00
N GLU A 385 -19.51 -29.01 -15.39
CA GLU A 385 -19.84 -29.09 -13.96
C GLU A 385 -18.59 -28.88 -13.08
N ILE A 386 -17.45 -29.50 -13.42
CA ILE A 386 -16.16 -29.27 -12.73
C ILE A 386 -15.79 -27.79 -12.76
N ARG A 387 -15.88 -27.13 -13.92
CA ARG A 387 -15.60 -25.69 -14.03
C ARG A 387 -16.59 -24.83 -13.24
N GLN A 388 -17.84 -25.28 -13.12
CA GLN A 388 -18.85 -24.60 -12.32
C GLN A 388 -18.56 -24.74 -10.82
N TYR A 389 -18.20 -25.94 -10.35
CA TYR A 389 -17.87 -26.21 -8.96
C TYR A 389 -16.50 -25.62 -8.56
N GLN A 390 -15.53 -25.53 -9.47
CA GLN A 390 -14.26 -24.84 -9.22
C GLN A 390 -14.41 -23.31 -9.12
N ARG A 391 -15.48 -22.75 -9.71
CA ARG A 391 -15.75 -21.30 -9.70
C ARG A 391 -16.65 -20.87 -8.53
N SER A 392 -17.31 -21.80 -7.84
CA SER A 392 -18.28 -21.49 -6.79
C SER A 392 -18.13 -22.41 -5.59
N THR A 393 -18.24 -21.86 -4.40
CA THR A 393 -18.15 -22.61 -3.12
C THR A 393 -19.53 -23.02 -2.60
N GLN A 394 -20.48 -23.28 -3.49
CA GLN A 394 -21.83 -23.69 -3.08
C GLN A 394 -21.79 -25.11 -2.53
N LEU A 395 -22.40 -25.31 -1.37
CA LEU A 395 -22.56 -26.63 -0.75
C LEU A 395 -23.31 -27.58 -1.70
N LEU A 396 -22.72 -28.76 -1.93
CA LEU A 396 -23.18 -29.76 -2.88
C LEU A 396 -24.28 -30.66 -2.28
N ILE A 397 -24.27 -30.86 -0.96
CA ILE A 397 -25.28 -31.66 -0.28
C ILE A 397 -26.55 -30.81 -0.11
N GLN A 398 -27.70 -31.40 -0.42
CA GLN A 398 -28.97 -30.71 -0.22
C GLN A 398 -29.22 -30.46 1.28
N LYS A 399 -29.45 -29.19 1.65
CA LYS A 399 -29.57 -28.74 3.04
C LYS A 399 -30.65 -29.45 3.85
N LEU A 400 -31.83 -29.69 3.24
CA LEU A 400 -32.99 -30.26 3.94
C LEU A 400 -32.79 -31.75 4.29
N PRO A 401 -32.37 -32.64 3.36
CA PRO A 401 -31.98 -34.00 3.71
C PRO A 401 -30.86 -34.08 4.75
N PHE A 402 -29.79 -33.30 4.59
CA PHE A 402 -28.68 -33.25 5.55
C PHE A 402 -29.15 -32.87 6.96
N THR A 403 -29.96 -31.81 7.06
CA THR A 403 -30.54 -31.35 8.33
C THR A 403 -31.38 -32.43 9.02
N ARG A 404 -32.12 -33.25 8.27
CA ARG A 404 -32.92 -34.34 8.84
C ARG A 404 -32.03 -35.40 9.48
N VAL A 405 -30.97 -35.82 8.77
CA VAL A 405 -30.01 -36.81 9.24
C VAL A 405 -29.27 -36.34 10.49
N VAL A 406 -28.79 -35.09 10.50
CA VAL A 406 -28.11 -34.51 11.68
C VAL A 406 -29.01 -34.52 12.91
N ARG A 407 -30.29 -34.17 12.75
CA ARG A 407 -31.26 -34.15 13.86
C ARG A 407 -31.59 -35.56 14.35
N GLU A 408 -31.69 -36.52 13.44
CA GLU A 408 -31.93 -37.93 13.76
C GLU A 408 -30.78 -38.50 14.61
N ILE A 409 -29.54 -38.39 14.12
CA ILE A 409 -28.34 -38.87 14.82
C ILE A 409 -28.18 -38.20 16.18
N ALA A 410 -28.39 -36.88 16.25
CA ALA A 410 -28.22 -36.16 17.50
C ALA A 410 -29.30 -36.50 18.54
N ASN A 411 -30.54 -36.76 18.10
CA ASN A 411 -31.60 -37.21 18.99
C ASN A 411 -31.32 -38.64 19.50
N GLU A 412 -30.79 -39.53 18.66
CA GLU A 412 -30.33 -40.86 19.07
C GLU A 412 -29.19 -40.79 20.10
N TYR A 413 -28.21 -39.92 19.86
CA TYR A 413 -27.08 -39.71 20.77
C TYR A 413 -27.52 -39.14 22.12
N VAL A 414 -28.39 -38.13 22.14
CA VAL A 414 -28.88 -37.54 23.40
C VAL A 414 -29.76 -38.52 24.19
N SER A 415 -30.58 -39.32 23.49
CA SER A 415 -31.41 -40.37 24.11
C SER A 415 -30.56 -41.45 24.79
N SER A 416 -29.45 -41.87 24.14
CA SER A 416 -28.57 -42.92 24.68
C SER A 416 -27.70 -42.45 25.86
N VAL A 417 -27.29 -41.18 25.91
CA VAL A 417 -26.36 -40.66 26.94
C VAL A 417 -27.06 -40.19 28.22
N THR A 418 -28.29 -39.66 28.14
CA THR A 418 -28.93 -38.98 29.29
C THR A 418 -29.84 -39.88 30.12
N GLY A 419 -30.15 -41.10 29.66
CA GLY A 419 -30.89 -42.13 30.42
C GLY A 419 -32.30 -41.74 30.89
N ARG A 420 -32.76 -40.52 30.57
CA ARG A 420 -34.10 -40.02 30.83
C ARG A 420 -34.75 -39.79 29.48
N GLY A 421 -35.90 -40.41 29.26
CA GLY A 421 -36.77 -40.15 28.12
C GLY A 421 -37.35 -38.73 28.18
N SER A 422 -36.50 -37.72 28.06
CA SER A 422 -36.93 -36.36 27.83
C SER A 422 -37.32 -36.25 26.36
N ASP A 423 -38.62 -36.21 26.10
CA ASP A 423 -39.25 -35.87 24.80
C ASP A 423 -38.85 -34.48 24.25
N VAL A 424 -37.89 -33.82 24.90
CA VAL A 424 -37.39 -32.50 24.56
C VAL A 424 -36.16 -32.66 23.68
N GLY A 425 -36.39 -32.82 22.37
CA GLY A 425 -35.31 -32.86 21.38
C GLY A 425 -34.42 -31.60 21.43
N LEU A 426 -33.20 -31.72 20.90
CA LEU A 426 -32.26 -30.60 20.80
C LEU A 426 -32.88 -29.44 20.00
N ARG A 427 -32.76 -28.22 20.52
CA ARG A 427 -33.09 -27.01 19.79
C ARG A 427 -31.90 -26.60 18.93
N TRP A 428 -32.13 -26.48 17.62
CA TRP A 428 -31.08 -26.20 16.65
C TRP A 428 -31.16 -24.76 16.15
N GLN A 429 -30.01 -24.08 16.13
CA GLN A 429 -29.84 -22.83 15.39
C GLN A 429 -29.52 -23.13 13.91
N SER A 430 -29.99 -22.26 13.00
CA SER A 430 -29.75 -22.40 11.55
C SER A 430 -28.26 -22.28 11.19
N SER A 431 -27.52 -21.42 11.90
CA SER A 431 -26.07 -21.26 11.75
C SER A 431 -25.30 -22.52 12.15
N ALA A 432 -25.73 -23.22 13.21
CA ALA A 432 -25.09 -24.45 13.66
C ALA A 432 -25.23 -25.59 12.62
N LEU A 433 -26.42 -25.72 12.01
CA LEU A 433 -26.65 -26.71 10.96
C LEU A 433 -25.86 -26.42 9.68
N MET A 434 -25.70 -25.13 9.33
CA MET A 434 -24.85 -24.71 8.22
C MET A 434 -23.37 -25.04 8.48
N ALA A 435 -22.87 -24.75 9.69
CA ALA A 435 -21.50 -25.04 10.07
C ALA A 435 -21.19 -26.55 10.05
N LEU A 436 -22.13 -27.38 10.54
CA LEU A 436 -22.00 -28.84 10.44
C LEU A 436 -21.96 -29.34 9.00
N GLN A 437 -22.76 -28.74 8.12
CA GLN A 437 -22.76 -29.10 6.70
C GLN A 437 -21.44 -28.73 6.04
N GLU A 438 -20.94 -27.52 6.27
CA GLU A 438 -19.67 -27.04 5.73
C GLU A 438 -18.50 -27.90 6.20
N ALA A 439 -18.45 -28.24 7.50
CA ALA A 439 -17.43 -29.12 8.05
C ALA A 439 -17.49 -30.54 7.45
N THR A 440 -18.69 -31.09 7.24
CA THR A 440 -18.87 -32.43 6.66
C THR A 440 -18.43 -32.47 5.20
N GLU A 441 -18.82 -31.48 4.41
CA GLU A 441 -18.43 -31.41 2.99
C GLU A 441 -16.92 -31.16 2.84
N ALA A 442 -16.32 -30.31 3.68
CA ALA A 442 -14.87 -30.10 3.70
C ALA A 442 -14.12 -31.40 4.05
N TYR A 443 -14.61 -32.16 5.04
CA TYR A 443 -14.03 -33.46 5.40
C TYR A 443 -14.12 -34.48 4.25
N MET A 444 -15.26 -34.54 3.56
CA MET A 444 -15.44 -35.43 2.41
C MET A 444 -14.53 -35.06 1.24
N VAL A 445 -14.35 -33.77 0.97
CA VAL A 445 -13.42 -33.30 -0.08
C VAL A 445 -12.01 -33.75 0.26
N HIS A 446 -11.54 -33.51 1.49
CA HIS A 446 -10.20 -33.91 1.91
C HIS A 446 -10.02 -35.44 1.86
N LEU A 447 -11.01 -36.21 2.31
CA LEU A 447 -10.99 -37.67 2.26
C LEU A 447 -10.87 -38.20 0.82
N PHE A 448 -11.50 -37.54 -0.15
CA PHE A 448 -11.42 -37.91 -1.57
C PHE A 448 -10.20 -37.33 -2.30
N GLU A 449 -9.50 -36.36 -1.74
CA GLU A 449 -8.21 -35.90 -2.26
C GLU A 449 -7.08 -36.92 -1.96
N ASP A 450 -7.18 -37.63 -0.84
CA ASP A 450 -6.19 -38.60 -0.37
C ASP A 450 -6.39 -40.04 -0.89
N ALA A 451 -7.54 -40.35 -1.52
CA ALA A 451 -7.92 -41.68 -2.02
C ALA A 451 -7.78 -41.79 -3.55
#